data_AF-A0A819MZU7-F1
#
_entry.id   AF-A0A819MZU7-F1
#
_cell.length_a   1.000
_cell.length_b   1.000
_cell.length_c   1.000
_cell.angle_alpha   90.00
_cell.angle_beta   90.00
_cell.angle_gamma   90.00
#
_symmetry.space_group_name_H-M   'P 1'
#
loop_
_entity.id
_entity.type
_entity.pdbx_description
1 polymer ?
#
loop_
_entity_poly.entity_id
_entity_poly.type
_entity_poly.pdbx_seq_one_letter_code
_entity_poly.pdbx_strand_id
1 'polypeptide(L)'
;MEQRIPLTLTSENSYNYRNRSSNSETSHKWVRYIVGCVTVTSIFGLIIFLIMLGIPISMLVIGIRYRNQYYCPIEPRISLFLIVAGSVSIGLIILIILLSLLTIFISYKNSKMTMIIFLILSFFIFIGEIFSIIWLII
;
A
#
# COMPACT_ATOMS: atom_id res chain seq x y z
N MET A 1 -54.79 -52.38 -3.77
CA MET A 1 -53.76 -52.35 -2.71
C MET A 1 -53.14 -50.97 -2.75
N GLU A 2 -53.54 -50.11 -1.81
CA GLU A 2 -53.23 -48.68 -1.80
C GLU A 2 -52.03 -48.46 -0.88
N GLN A 3 -50.88 -48.13 -1.47
CA GLN A 3 -49.62 -47.96 -0.76
C GLN A 3 -49.56 -46.53 -0.20
N ARG A 4 -49.87 -46.37 1.09
CA ARG A 4 -49.73 -45.09 1.80
C ARG A 4 -48.26 -44.84 2.09
N ILE A 5 -47.69 -43.85 1.39
CA ILE A 5 -46.32 -43.39 1.61
C ILE A 5 -46.30 -42.55 2.90
N PRO A 6 -45.35 -42.79 3.83
CA PRO A 6 -45.28 -42.07 5.09
C PRO A 6 -44.88 -40.60 4.88
N LEU A 7 -45.77 -39.69 5.30
CA LEU A 7 -45.64 -38.21 5.22
C LEU A 7 -44.53 -37.60 6.10
N THR A 8 -43.74 -38.40 6.79
CA THR A 8 -42.74 -37.92 7.76
C THR A 8 -41.39 -37.55 7.13
N LEU A 9 -41.08 -38.02 5.92
CA LEU A 9 -39.78 -37.78 5.26
C LEU A 9 -39.65 -36.41 4.56
N THR A 10 -40.75 -35.66 4.37
CA THR A 10 -40.73 -34.37 3.66
C THR A 10 -40.41 -33.17 4.55
N SER A 11 -40.62 -33.26 5.87
CA SER A 11 -40.42 -32.13 6.78
C SER A 11 -38.94 -31.89 7.11
N GLU A 12 -38.13 -32.95 7.22
CA GLU A 12 -36.72 -32.85 7.60
C GLU A 12 -35.85 -32.22 6.48
N ASN A 13 -36.12 -32.58 5.23
CA ASN A 13 -35.44 -32.00 4.07
C ASN A 13 -35.73 -30.51 3.88
N SER A 14 -36.94 -30.06 4.26
CA SER A 14 -37.35 -28.66 4.13
C SER A 14 -36.64 -27.74 5.13
N TYR A 15 -36.34 -28.24 6.33
CA TYR A 15 -35.56 -27.50 7.34
C TYR A 15 -34.09 -27.36 6.92
N ASN A 16 -33.49 -28.42 6.37
CA ASN A 16 -32.08 -28.41 5.97
C ASN A 16 -31.83 -27.47 4.76
N TYR A 17 -32.80 -27.35 3.85
CA TYR A 17 -32.71 -26.41 2.72
C TYR A 17 -32.79 -24.94 3.16
N ARG A 18 -33.61 -24.63 4.17
CA ARG A 18 -33.80 -23.26 4.69
C ARG A 18 -32.57 -22.74 5.42
N ASN A 19 -31.89 -23.60 6.19
CA ASN A 19 -30.64 -23.25 6.87
C ASN A 19 -29.45 -23.06 5.92
N ARG A 20 -29.45 -23.73 4.75
CA ARG A 20 -28.39 -23.56 3.73
C ARG A 20 -28.54 -22.25 2.95
N SER A 21 -29.78 -21.80 2.72
CA SER A 21 -30.06 -20.53 2.05
C SER A 21 -29.68 -19.31 2.90
N SER A 22 -29.97 -19.32 4.21
CA SER A 22 -29.66 -18.18 5.10
C SER A 22 -28.16 -17.96 5.31
N ASN A 23 -27.35 -19.03 5.32
CA ASN A 23 -25.89 -18.92 5.41
C ASN A 23 -25.23 -18.40 4.12
N SER A 24 -25.87 -18.58 2.96
CA SER A 24 -25.35 -18.04 1.69
C SER A 24 -25.55 -16.52 1.58
N GLU A 25 -26.69 -16.00 2.05
CA GLU A 25 -27.02 -14.57 2.00
C GLU A 25 -26.14 -13.72 2.92
N THR A 26 -25.77 -14.24 4.09
CA THR A 26 -24.86 -13.56 5.01
C THR A 26 -23.42 -13.57 4.48
N SER A 27 -22.97 -14.66 3.87
CA SER A 27 -21.63 -14.78 3.29
C SER A 27 -21.35 -13.72 2.20
N HIS A 28 -22.33 -13.44 1.33
CA HIS A 28 -22.20 -12.39 0.30
C HIS A 28 -22.01 -10.98 0.85
N LYS A 29 -22.63 -10.66 2.00
CA LYS A 29 -22.49 -9.34 2.65
C LYS A 29 -21.09 -9.16 3.26
N TRP A 30 -20.56 -10.20 3.90
CA TRP A 30 -19.20 -10.18 4.47
C TRP A 30 -18.12 -10.06 3.41
N VAL A 31 -18.24 -10.78 2.29
CA VAL A 31 -17.28 -10.68 1.17
C VAL A 31 -17.27 -9.27 0.58
N ARG A 32 -18.44 -8.65 0.37
CA ARG A 32 -18.52 -7.25 -0.10
C ARG A 32 -17.86 -6.27 0.86
N TYR A 33 -18.02 -6.46 2.18
CA TYR A 33 -17.38 -5.62 3.18
C TYR A 33 -15.85 -5.75 3.17
N ILE A 34 -15.33 -6.97 3.11
CA ILE A 34 -13.87 -7.22 3.05
C ILE A 34 -13.27 -6.63 1.78
N VAL A 35 -13.90 -6.84 0.63
CA VAL A 35 -13.46 -6.25 -0.65
C VAL A 35 -13.50 -4.72 -0.59
N GLY A 36 -14.54 -4.14 0.01
CA GLY A 36 -14.63 -2.70 0.26
C GLY A 36 -13.49 -2.18 1.12
N CYS A 37 -13.20 -2.82 2.24
CA CYS A 37 -12.08 -2.43 3.10
C CYS A 37 -10.72 -2.51 2.39
N VAL A 38 -10.46 -3.58 1.63
CA VAL A 38 -9.19 -3.77 0.92
C VAL A 38 -9.03 -2.76 -0.21
N THR A 39 -10.10 -2.43 -0.93
CA THR A 39 -10.05 -1.43 -2.01
C THR A 39 -9.81 -0.03 -1.47
N VAL A 40 -10.46 0.36 -0.38
CA VAL A 40 -10.26 1.67 0.25
C VAL A 40 -8.82 1.81 0.76
N THR A 41 -8.30 0.82 1.49
CA THR A 41 -6.91 0.87 1.99
C THR A 41 -5.89 0.90 0.86
N SER A 42 -6.14 0.18 -0.23
CA SER A 42 -5.30 0.20 -1.43
C SER A 42 -5.27 1.58 -2.10
N ILE A 43 -6.43 2.23 -2.25
CA ILE A 43 -6.52 3.57 -2.85
C ILE A 43 -5.77 4.60 -2.00
N PHE A 44 -5.99 4.58 -0.68
CA PHE A 44 -5.25 5.48 0.24
C PHE A 44 -3.74 5.25 0.17
N GLY A 45 -3.30 4.00 0.15
CA GLY A 45 -1.89 3.65 -0.01
C GLY A 45 -1.29 4.19 -1.32
N LEU A 46 -2.04 4.09 -2.42
CA LEU A 46 -1.61 4.58 -3.72
C LEU A 46 -1.47 6.11 -3.73
N ILE A 47 -2.40 6.84 -3.13
CA ILE A 47 -2.34 8.31 -3.03
C ILE A 47 -1.11 8.75 -2.22
N ILE A 48 -0.87 8.13 -1.06
CA ILE A 48 0.29 8.44 -0.22
C ILE A 48 1.59 8.13 -0.97
N PHE A 49 1.63 7.00 -1.69
CA PHE A 49 2.77 6.62 -2.50
C PHE A 49 3.06 7.64 -3.62
N LEU A 50 2.03 8.11 -4.33
CA LEU A 50 2.18 9.15 -5.35
C LEU A 50 2.75 10.45 -4.78
N ILE A 51 2.30 10.87 -3.59
CA ILE A 51 2.81 12.08 -2.94
C ILE A 51 4.27 11.90 -2.54
N MET A 52 4.62 10.77 -1.90
CA MET A 52 5.98 10.42 -1.50
C MET A 52 6.96 10.34 -2.68
N LEU A 53 6.48 9.99 -3.88
CA LEU A 53 7.31 9.88 -5.09
C LEU A 53 7.35 11.19 -5.88
N GLY A 54 6.27 11.98 -5.83
CA GLY A 54 6.19 13.29 -6.48
C GLY A 54 7.22 14.29 -5.93
N ILE A 55 7.45 14.29 -4.61
CA ILE A 55 8.42 15.16 -3.95
C ILE A 55 9.85 14.94 -4.49
N PRO A 56 10.44 13.73 -4.44
CA PRO A 56 11.81 13.51 -4.91
C PRO A 56 11.94 13.65 -6.43
N ILE A 57 10.90 13.32 -7.22
CA ILE A 57 10.88 13.64 -8.66
C ILE A 57 10.97 15.14 -8.87
N SER A 58 10.18 15.94 -8.14
CA SER A 58 10.20 17.40 -8.27
C SER A 58 11.56 17.98 -7.90
N MET A 59 12.21 17.48 -6.84
CA MET A 59 13.56 17.86 -6.44
C MET A 59 14.57 17.57 -7.56
N LEU A 60 14.46 16.41 -8.20
CA LEU A 60 15.36 15.98 -9.27
C LEU A 60 15.16 16.85 -10.53
N VAL A 61 13.91 17.13 -10.92
CA VAL A 61 13.58 17.99 -12.08
C VAL A 61 14.06 19.42 -11.86
N ILE A 62 13.81 19.99 -10.68
CA ILE A 62 14.31 21.32 -10.29
C ILE A 62 15.84 21.32 -10.35
N GLY A 63 16.49 20.36 -9.69
CA GLY A 63 17.95 20.24 -9.67
C GLY A 63 18.58 20.18 -11.06
N ILE A 64 18.02 19.36 -11.98
CA ILE A 64 18.52 19.27 -13.37
C ILE A 64 18.28 20.56 -14.14
N ARG A 65 17.10 21.16 -14.03
CA ARG A 65 16.73 22.36 -14.80
C ARG A 65 17.60 23.56 -14.42
N TYR A 66 17.83 23.75 -13.12
CA TYR A 66 18.68 24.83 -12.61
C TYR A 66 20.19 24.55 -12.79
N ARG A 67 20.59 23.30 -13.01
CA ARG A 67 21.99 22.98 -13.38
C ARG A 67 22.35 23.42 -14.80
N ASN A 68 21.40 23.34 -15.74
CA ASN A 68 21.71 23.47 -17.18
C ASN A 68 21.25 24.79 -17.82
N GLN A 69 20.12 25.39 -17.43
CA GLN A 69 19.52 26.52 -18.17
C GLN A 69 19.82 27.91 -17.60
N TYR A 70 19.96 28.01 -16.28
CA TYR A 70 20.33 29.25 -15.61
C TYR A 70 21.52 28.92 -14.73
N TYR A 71 22.72 29.27 -15.20
CA TYR A 71 23.92 29.26 -14.36
C TYR A 71 23.68 30.28 -13.25
N CYS A 72 22.96 29.90 -12.20
CA CYS A 72 22.67 30.76 -11.07
C CYS A 72 23.97 30.85 -10.27
N PRO A 73 24.70 31.97 -10.34
CA PRO A 73 26.03 32.08 -9.75
C PRO A 73 25.99 32.13 -8.22
N ILE A 74 24.78 32.16 -7.64
CA ILE A 74 24.55 32.41 -6.22
C ILE A 74 24.76 31.15 -5.37
N GLU A 75 24.31 29.95 -5.76
CA GLU A 75 24.72 28.71 -5.06
C GLU A 75 24.59 27.42 -5.92
N PRO A 76 25.64 26.96 -6.60
CA PRO A 76 25.62 25.65 -7.30
C PRO A 76 25.48 24.45 -6.35
N ARG A 77 25.74 24.65 -5.05
CA ARG A 77 25.64 23.61 -4.03
C ARG A 77 24.19 23.15 -3.81
N ILE A 78 23.22 24.05 -3.95
CA ILE A 78 21.80 23.74 -3.73
C ILE A 78 21.30 22.79 -4.81
N SER A 79 21.56 23.10 -6.09
CA SER A 79 21.14 22.23 -7.21
C SER A 79 21.77 20.83 -7.13
N LEU A 80 23.05 20.74 -6.73
CA LEU A 80 23.72 19.45 -6.52
C LEU A 80 23.11 18.67 -5.36
N PHE A 81 22.81 19.33 -4.25
CA PHE A 81 22.16 18.71 -3.10
C PHE A 81 20.77 18.17 -3.46
N LEU A 82 19.95 18.94 -4.18
CA LEU A 82 18.62 18.51 -4.66
C LEU A 82 18.69 17.26 -5.55
N ILE A 83 19.68 17.19 -6.46
CA ILE A 83 19.87 16.03 -7.33
C ILE A 83 20.27 14.80 -6.50
N VAL A 84 21.23 14.95 -5.58
CA VAL A 84 21.71 13.85 -4.74
C VAL A 84 20.62 13.37 -3.79
N ALA A 85 19.96 14.29 -3.08
CA ALA A 85 18.88 13.98 -2.17
C ALA A 85 17.71 13.28 -2.89
N GLY A 86 17.22 13.85 -4.00
CA GLY A 86 16.15 13.23 -4.79
C GLY A 86 16.52 11.84 -5.32
N SER A 87 17.78 11.64 -5.76
CA SER A 87 18.24 10.34 -6.24
C SER A 87 18.35 9.30 -5.13
N VAL A 88 18.85 9.69 -3.94
CA VAL A 88 18.93 8.82 -2.76
C VAL A 88 17.53 8.42 -2.30
N SER A 89 16.60 9.36 -2.24
CA SER A 89 15.20 9.11 -1.87
C SER A 89 14.53 8.13 -2.83
N ILE A 90 14.67 8.32 -4.15
CA ILE A 90 14.13 7.38 -5.14
C ILE A 90 14.77 5.99 -4.99
N GLY A 91 16.09 5.93 -4.80
CA GLY A 91 16.80 4.68 -4.57
C GLY A 91 16.31 3.93 -3.33
N LEU A 92 16.07 4.64 -2.24
CA LEU A 92 15.53 4.07 -1.01
C LEU A 92 14.07 3.60 -1.18
N ILE A 93 13.23 4.35 -1.90
CA ILE A 93 11.85 3.93 -2.21
C ILE A 93 11.87 2.63 -3.04
N ILE A 94 12.73 2.53 -4.05
CA ILE A 94 12.87 1.31 -4.87
C ILE A 94 13.36 0.15 -4.00
N LEU A 95 14.37 0.39 -3.14
CA LEU A 95 14.89 -0.63 -2.23
C LEU A 95 13.82 -1.12 -1.26
N ILE A 96 12.97 -0.22 -0.75
CA ILE A 96 11.81 -0.55 0.08
C ILE A 96 10.84 -1.44 -0.66
N ILE A 97 10.47 -1.09 -1.89
CA ILE A 97 9.54 -1.90 -2.69
C ILE A 97 10.14 -3.28 -2.94
N LEU A 98 11.43 -3.35 -3.31
CA LEU A 98 12.13 -4.60 -3.52
C LEU A 98 12.15 -5.44 -2.24
N LEU A 99 12.44 -4.83 -1.10
CA LEU A 99 12.45 -5.47 0.21
C LEU A 99 11.04 -5.90 0.64
N SER A 100 9.99 -5.12 0.33
CA SER A 100 8.59 -5.51 0.54
C SER A 100 8.23 -6.73 -0.28
N LEU A 101 8.59 -6.77 -1.56
CA LEU A 101 8.33 -7.92 -2.43
C LEU A 101 9.09 -9.16 -1.95
N LEU A 102 10.36 -9.00 -1.59
CA LEU A 102 11.17 -10.07 -1.00
C LEU A 102 10.56 -10.53 0.33
N THR A 103 10.11 -9.60 1.17
CA THR A 103 9.45 -9.90 2.44
C THR A 103 8.12 -10.60 2.21
N ILE A 104 7.31 -10.23 1.22
CA ILE A 104 6.07 -10.98 0.91
C ILE A 104 6.41 -12.42 0.50
N PHE A 105 7.47 -12.60 -0.28
CA PHE A 105 7.96 -13.91 -0.70
C PHE A 105 8.51 -14.75 0.47
N ILE A 106 9.25 -14.13 1.39
CA ILE A 106 9.90 -14.78 2.55
C ILE A 106 8.94 -14.93 3.75
N SER A 107 8.10 -13.94 4.03
CA SER A 107 7.09 -13.91 5.10
C SER A 107 5.91 -14.86 4.86
N TYR A 108 5.91 -15.61 3.76
CA TYR A 108 5.25 -16.91 3.75
C TYR A 108 5.67 -17.79 4.94
N LYS A 109 6.84 -17.55 5.56
CA LYS A 109 7.40 -18.36 6.65
C LYS A 109 7.63 -17.66 8.00
N ASN A 110 7.53 -16.33 8.15
CA ASN A 110 7.65 -15.63 9.45
C ASN A 110 7.18 -14.16 9.38
N SER A 111 6.21 -13.74 10.23
CA SER A 111 5.34 -12.58 9.91
C SER A 111 5.46 -11.29 10.75
N LYS A 112 6.27 -11.23 11.84
CA LYS A 112 6.21 -10.07 12.77
C LYS A 112 7.42 -9.13 12.74
N MET A 113 8.64 -9.65 12.79
CA MET A 113 9.85 -8.81 12.88
C MET A 113 10.09 -7.99 11.60
N THR A 114 9.81 -8.55 10.43
CA THR A 114 9.99 -7.88 9.14
C THR A 114 9.04 -6.70 8.96
N MET A 115 7.81 -6.79 9.47
CA MET A 115 6.83 -5.70 9.42
C MET A 115 7.29 -4.50 10.27
N ILE A 116 7.89 -4.75 11.43
CA ILE A 116 8.43 -3.71 12.31
C ILE A 116 9.61 -2.99 11.63
N ILE A 117 10.54 -3.75 11.04
CA ILE A 117 11.70 -3.18 10.32
C ILE A 117 11.22 -2.27 9.17
N PHE A 118 10.21 -2.71 8.42
CA PHE A 118 9.64 -1.93 7.33
C PHE A 118 9.05 -0.60 7.81
N LEU A 119 8.30 -0.63 8.93
CA LEU A 119 7.66 0.55 9.50
C LEU A 119 8.70 1.56 10.02
N ILE A 120 9.75 1.07 10.71
CA ILE A 120 10.86 1.92 11.18
C ILE A 120 11.58 2.57 10.00
N LEU A 121 11.90 1.81 8.96
CA LEU A 121 12.62 2.32 7.80
C LEU A 121 11.79 3.37 7.04
N SER A 122 10.48 3.13 6.86
CA SER A 122 9.56 4.09 6.26
C SER A 122 9.48 5.40 7.07
N PHE A 123 9.45 5.31 8.40
CA PHE A 123 9.45 6.48 9.28
C PHE A 123 10.73 7.31 9.16
N PHE A 124 11.89 6.67 9.08
CA PHE A 124 13.17 7.37 8.86
C PHE A 124 13.20 8.13 7.54
N ILE A 125 12.68 7.54 6.46
CA ILE A 125 12.59 8.22 5.16
C ILE A 125 11.64 9.41 5.24
N PHE A 126 10.49 9.24 5.90
CA PHE A 126 9.54 10.34 6.07
C PHE A 126 10.19 11.53 6.80
N ILE A 127 10.95 11.28 7.87
CA ILE A 127 11.72 12.33 8.56
C ILE A 127 12.75 12.96 7.62
N GLY A 128 13.47 12.16 6.84
CA GLY A 128 14.45 12.65 5.86
C GLY A 128 13.84 13.58 4.82
N GLU A 129 12.68 13.21 4.27
CA GLU A 129 11.91 14.05 3.34
C GLU A 129 11.48 15.37 3.98
N ILE A 130 10.94 15.32 5.20
CA ILE A 130 10.53 16.54 5.95
C ILE A 130 11.73 17.45 6.20
N PHE A 131 12.88 16.89 6.62
CA PHE A 131 14.09 17.67 6.83
C PHE A 131 14.59 18.32 5.54
N SER A 132 14.52 17.59 4.42
CA SER A 132 14.87 18.10 3.09
C SER A 132 13.95 19.24 2.65
N ILE A 133 12.64 19.13 2.92
CA ILE A 133 11.66 20.22 2.65
C ILE A 133 11.94 21.45 3.52
N ILE A 134 12.17 21.26 4.82
CA ILE A 134 12.48 22.37 5.74
C ILE A 134 13.76 23.09 5.29
N TRP A 135 14.80 22.34 4.93
CA TRP A 135 16.04 22.89 4.41
C TRP A 135 15.85 23.67 3.09
N LEU A 136 14.89 23.28 2.25
CA LEU A 136 14.61 23.97 0.99
C LEU A 136 13.83 25.28 1.19
N ILE A 137 13.09 25.41 2.30
CA ILE A 137 12.32 26.62 2.62
C ILE A 137 13.20 27.68 3.30
N ILE A 138 14.20 27.26 4.06
CA ILE A 138 15.17 28.12 4.76
C ILE A 138 16.23 28.62 3.77
#